data_AF-E6QBX7-F1
#
_entry.id   AF-E6QBX7-F1
#
_cell.length_a   1.000
_cell.length_b   1.000
_cell.length_c   1.000
_cell.angle_alpha   90.00
_cell.angle_beta   90.00
_cell.angle_gamma   90.00
#
_symmetry.space_group_name_H-M   'P 1'
#
loop_
_entity.id
_entity.type
_entity.pdbx_description
1 polymer ?
#
loop_
_entity_poly.entity_id
_entity_poly.type
_entity_poly.pdbx_seq_one_letter_code
_entity_poly.pdbx_strand_id
1 'polypeptide(L)' 'MRCLPGAYLARDAHGVHPGQDRVRIALVGSLEDCVEGLQRIRRFMEQHPISTVNNY' A
#
# COMPACT_ATOMS: atom_id res chain seq x y z
N MET A 1 6.40 8.64 8.38
CA MET A 1 5.26 7.89 7.79
C MET A 1 5.38 6.41 8.16
N ARG A 2 4.28 5.74 8.57
CA ARG A 2 4.25 4.29 8.84
C ARG A 2 3.18 3.64 7.95
N CYS A 3 3.49 2.47 7.41
CA CYS A 3 2.57 1.69 6.58
C CYS A 3 2.52 0.23 7.04
N LEU A 4 1.38 -0.42 6.83
CA LEU A 4 1.16 -1.84 7.14
C LEU A 4 0.54 -2.55 5.93
N PRO A 5 0.97 -3.78 5.62
CA PRO A 5 0.27 -4.62 4.66
C PRO A 5 -1.20 -4.78 5.04
N GLY A 6 -2.09 -4.58 4.07
CA GLY A 6 -3.53 -4.77 4.25
C GLY A 6 -3.86 -6.20 4.65
N ALA A 7 -3.07 -7.17 4.18
CA ALA A 7 -3.21 -8.58 4.49
C ALA A 7 -3.17 -8.87 6.00
N TYR A 8 -2.44 -8.06 6.79
CA TYR A 8 -2.31 -8.26 8.23
C TYR A 8 -3.49 -7.68 9.03
N LEU A 9 -4.29 -6.82 8.40
CA LEU A 9 -5.37 -6.08 9.06
C LEU A 9 -6.77 -6.53 8.60
N ALA A 10 -6.83 -7.38 7.60
CA ALA A 10 -8.06 -7.94 7.06
C ALA A 10 -8.12 -9.44 7.34
N ARG A 11 -9.31 -10.02 7.17
CA ARG A 11 -9.55 -11.45 7.16
C ARG A 11 -10.36 -11.77 5.91
N ASP A 12 -10.32 -13.02 5.47
CA ASP A 12 -11.17 -13.48 4.38
C ASP A 12 -12.64 -13.19 4.70
N ALA A 13 -13.30 -12.57 3.74
CA ALA A 13 -14.72 -12.27 3.79
C ALA A 13 -15.32 -12.51 2.41
N HIS A 14 -16.44 -13.22 2.34
CA HIS A 14 -17.13 -13.52 1.08
C HIS A 14 -16.22 -14.16 0.01
N GLY A 15 -15.28 -15.01 0.43
CA GLY A 15 -14.34 -15.70 -0.47
C GLY A 15 -13.19 -14.84 -1.01
N VAL A 16 -13.03 -13.60 -0.53
CA VAL A 16 -11.96 -12.69 -0.96
C VAL A 16 -11.22 -12.14 0.26
N HIS A 17 -9.91 -11.97 0.15
CA HIS A 17 -9.12 -11.28 1.16
C HIS A 17 -9.05 -9.77 0.84
N PRO A 18 -9.83 -8.89 1.50
CA PRO A 18 -9.90 -7.47 1.11
C PRO A 18 -8.59 -6.71 1.36
N GLY A 19 -7.66 -7.29 2.14
CA GLY A 19 -6.33 -6.76 2.38
C GLY A 19 -5.28 -7.18 1.36
N GLN A 20 -5.60 -8.08 0.43
CA GLN A 20 -4.65 -8.55 -0.58
C GLN A 20 -4.24 -7.39 -1.49
N ASP A 21 -2.94 -7.30 -1.81
CA ASP A 21 -2.34 -6.27 -2.69
C ASP A 21 -2.68 -4.82 -2.29
N ARG A 22 -2.97 -4.60 -1.01
CA ARG A 22 -3.27 -3.28 -0.45
C ARG A 22 -2.32 -2.95 0.70
N VAL A 23 -2.09 -1.66 0.90
CA VAL A 23 -1.31 -1.12 2.03
C VAL A 23 -2.13 -0.06 2.74
N ARG A 24 -2.14 -0.08 4.07
CA ARG A 24 -2.73 0.99 4.89
C ARG A 24 -1.64 1.95 5.35
N ILE A 25 -1.89 3.24 5.14
CA ILE A 25 -0.95 4.31 5.41
C ILE A 25 -1.57 5.23 6.47
N ALA A 26 -0.83 5.54 7.52
CA ALA A 26 -1.24 6.52 8.52
C ALA A 26 -0.80 7.94 8.09
N LEU A 27 -1.78 8.78 7.72
CA LEU A 27 -1.59 10.18 7.34
C LEU A 27 -1.93 11.12 8.51
N VAL A 28 -1.24 10.93 9.62
CA VAL A 28 -1.49 11.65 10.89
C VAL A 28 -0.48 12.79 11.16
N GLY A 29 0.49 12.97 10.26
CA GLY A 29 1.50 14.05 10.35
C GLY A 29 1.05 15.33 9.65
N SER A 30 1.98 16.28 9.49
CA SER A 30 1.74 17.46 8.66
C SER A 30 1.46 17.07 7.19
N LEU A 31 0.80 17.95 6.44
CA LEU A 31 0.55 17.71 5.01
C LEU A 31 1.87 17.51 4.25
N GLU A 32 2.87 18.32 4.55
CA GLU A 32 4.20 18.28 3.93
C GLU A 32 4.87 16.93 4.17
N ASP A 33 4.88 16.44 5.42
CA ASP A 33 5.45 15.12 5.76
C ASP A 33 4.70 13.98 5.06
N CYS A 34 3.37 14.10 4.95
CA CYS A 34 2.55 13.12 4.26
C CYS A 34 2.84 13.08 2.75
N VAL A 35 2.98 14.24 2.12
CA VAL A 35 3.34 14.38 0.70
C VAL A 35 4.72 13.79 0.45
N GLU A 36 5.70 14.16 1.28
CA GLU A 36 7.08 13.69 1.19
C GLU A 36 7.16 12.16 1.32
N GLY A 37 6.45 11.60 2.29
CA GLY A 37 6.36 10.16 2.47
C GLY A 37 5.71 9.43 1.28
N LEU A 38 4.60 9.95 0.75
CA LEU A 38 3.94 9.38 -0.43
C LEU A 38 4.82 9.44 -1.68
N GLN A 39 5.60 10.51 -1.86
CA GLN A 39 6.55 10.63 -2.96
C GLN A 39 7.65 9.56 -2.86
N ARG A 40 8.14 9.23 -1.66
CA ARG A 40 9.11 8.13 -1.47
C ARG A 40 8.53 6.78 -1.88
N ILE A 41 7.28 6.49 -1.49
CA ILE A 41 6.60 5.25 -1.88
C ILE A 41 6.48 5.17 -3.41
N ARG A 42 6.06 6.26 -4.06
CA ARG A 42 5.97 6.32 -5.52
C ARG A 42 7.31 6.03 -6.19
N ARG A 43 8.39 6.69 -5.76
CA ARG A 43 9.74 6.45 -6.32
C ARG A 43 10.18 5.00 -6.14
N PHE A 44 9.89 4.40 -5.00
CA PHE A 44 10.18 2.99 -4.76
C PHE A 44 9.45 2.08 -5.75
N MET A 45 8.15 2.34 -6.02
CA MET A 45 7.36 1.57 -6.99
C MET A 45 7.84 1.77 -8.43
N GLU A 46 8.24 2.99 -8.81
CA GLU A 46 8.81 3.29 -10.13
C GLU A 46 10.15 2.56 -10.35
N GLN A 47 10.96 2.41 -9.29
CA GLN A 47 12.24 1.68 -9.33
C GLN A 47 12.09 0.16 -9.29
N HIS A 48 10.99 -0.35 -8.72
CA HIS A 48 10.70 -1.77 -8.60
C HIS A 48 9.39 -2.10 -9.32
N PRO A 49 9.38 -2.02 -10.66
CA PRO A 49 8.20 -2.37 -11.43
C PRO A 49 7.83 -3.82 -11.14
N ILE A 50 6.63 -4.01 -10.59
CA ILE A 50 6.10 -5.34 -10.25
C ILE A 50 5.96 -6.12 -11.55
N SER A 51 6.86 -7.08 -11.76
CA SER A 51 6.81 -8.00 -12.87
C SER A 51 5.90 -9.17 -12.46
N THR A 52 4.85 -9.44 -13.25
CA THR A 52 3.83 -10.51 -13.10
C THR A 52 2.69 -10.15 -12.11
N VAL A 53 1.38 -10.28 -12.41
CA VAL A 53 0.68 -11.17 -13.36
C VAL A 53 -0.56 -10.48 -13.95
N ASN A 54 -0.83 -10.82 -15.22
CA ASN A 54 -2.04 -10.58 -16.00
C ASN A 54 -3.33 -11.14 -15.34
N ASN A 55 -4.48 -10.61 -15.80
CA ASN A 55 -5.86 -11.14 -15.69
C ASN A 55 -6.60 -11.12 -14.34
N TYR A 56 -7.50 -10.14 -14.18
CA TYR A 56 -8.94 -10.37 -14.34
C TYR A 56 -9.66 -9.10 -14.78
#